data_AF-A0A2S2P840-F1
#
_entry.id   AF-A0A2S2P840-F1
#
_cell.length_a   1.000
_cell.length_b   1.000
_cell.length_c   1.000
_cell.angle_alpha   90.00
_cell.angle_beta   90.00
_cell.angle_gamma   90.00
#
_symmetry.space_group_name_H-M   'P 1'
#
loop_
_entity.id
_entity.type
_entity.pdbx_description
1 polymer ?
#
loop_
_entity_poly.entity_id
_entity_poly.type
_entity_poly.pdbx_seq_one_letter_code
_entity_poly.pdbx_strand_id
1 'polypeptide(L)'
;EVDANAITEFCALRAKSYAFNVYVGEEDAVRDKNDKDKVGGEKIKAKGIRGHVVKNHMTLEDHRKCLFDEEGVELYTENVSIRSFNHQLMTIKTKKLTYNSYDDKRVVLEDKINTLAHGHYSIEEDDIWSELEEDGGDWNEEEKGLMRGLLHYIT
;
A
#
# COMPACT_ATOMS: atom_id res chain seq x y z
N GLU A 1 15.68 5.38 13.04
CA GLU A 1 16.49 6.14 12.07
C GLU A 1 17.18 5.22 11.04
N VAL A 2 17.79 5.85 10.03
CA VAL A 2 18.81 5.25 9.15
C VAL A 2 20.25 5.70 9.51
N ASP A 3 20.45 6.38 10.64
CA ASP A 3 21.75 6.76 11.22
C ASP A 3 22.77 7.33 10.21
N ALA A 4 22.30 8.25 9.36
CA ALA A 4 23.06 8.88 8.27
C ALA A 4 23.57 7.95 7.14
N ASN A 5 23.09 6.70 7.11
CA ASN A 5 23.43 5.74 6.05
C ASN A 5 22.59 5.97 4.80
N ALA A 6 23.18 5.63 3.65
CA ALA A 6 22.56 5.80 2.35
C ALA A 6 21.48 4.75 2.10
N ILE A 7 20.33 5.19 1.59
CA ILE A 7 19.29 4.30 1.07
C ILE A 7 19.66 3.93 -0.36
N THR A 8 19.75 2.63 -0.65
CA THR A 8 20.12 2.14 -1.99
C THR A 8 18.91 1.79 -2.84
N GLU A 9 17.82 1.39 -2.20
CA GLU A 9 16.58 1.01 -2.87
C GLU A 9 15.40 1.43 -2.01
N PHE A 10 14.33 1.92 -2.65
CA PHE A 10 13.13 2.38 -1.98
C PHE A 10 11.91 2.01 -2.81
N CYS A 11 10.92 1.41 -2.17
CA CYS A 11 9.64 1.05 -2.77
C CYS A 11 8.52 1.50 -1.82
N ALA A 12 7.59 2.31 -2.30
CA ALA A 12 6.43 2.76 -1.55
C ALA A 12 5.15 2.33 -2.26
N LEU A 13 4.22 1.76 -1.49
CA LEU A 13 2.90 1.36 -1.99
C LEU A 13 1.85 2.41 -1.65
N ARG A 14 1.85 2.88 -0.39
CA ARG A 14 0.92 3.88 0.13
C ARG A 14 1.56 4.67 1.26
N ALA A 15 0.99 5.81 1.62
CA ALA A 15 1.27 6.48 2.88
C ALA A 15 1.42 5.49 4.07
N LYS A 16 2.62 5.50 4.69
CA LYS A 16 2.99 4.65 5.86
C LYS A 16 3.04 3.14 5.55
N SER A 17 3.16 2.78 4.27
CA SER A 17 3.40 1.43 3.75
C SER A 17 4.53 1.47 2.70
N TYR A 18 5.76 1.23 3.13
CA TYR A 18 6.95 1.32 2.28
C TYR A 18 8.08 0.43 2.81
N ALA A 19 9.02 0.10 1.93
CA ALA A 19 10.18 -0.72 2.20
C ALA A 19 11.43 -0.11 1.55
N PHE A 20 12.58 -0.27 2.18
CA PHE A 20 13.84 0.26 1.65
C PHE A 20 15.05 -0.50 2.17
N ASN A 21 16.12 -0.47 1.40
CA ASN A 21 17.42 -1.03 1.76
C ASN A 21 18.38 0.07 2.18
N VAL A 22 19.13 -0.19 3.25
CA VAL A 22 20.15 0.72 3.79
C VAL A 22 21.52 0.07 3.63
N TYR A 23 22.47 0.83 3.09
CA TYR A 23 23.87 0.43 2.95
C TYR A 23 24.72 0.98 4.10
N VAL A 24 25.41 0.10 4.82
CA VAL A 24 26.25 0.40 5.99
C VAL A 24 27.68 -0.17 5.83
N GLY A 25 28.07 -0.61 4.62
CA GLY A 25 29.41 -1.12 4.31
C GLY A 25 29.54 -2.65 4.38
N GLU A 26 30.77 -3.18 4.25
CA GLU A 26 31.05 -4.63 4.16
C GLU A 26 30.61 -5.43 5.42
N GLU A 27 30.41 -4.76 6.55
CA GLU A 27 29.97 -5.38 7.82
C GLU A 27 28.50 -5.82 7.81
N ASP A 28 27.70 -5.39 6.82
CA ASP A 28 26.26 -5.70 6.68
C ASP A 28 25.95 -7.15 6.28
N ALA A 29 26.90 -7.84 5.64
CA ALA A 29 26.65 -9.18 5.09
C ALA A 29 26.56 -10.28 6.16
N VAL A 30 27.02 -10.02 7.39
CA VAL A 30 27.36 -11.06 8.36
C VAL A 30 26.36 -11.15 9.54
N ARG A 31 25.47 -10.18 9.75
CA ARG A 31 24.66 -10.12 10.99
C ARG A 31 23.19 -10.51 10.85
N ASP A 32 22.76 -11.30 11.85
CA ASP A 32 21.45 -11.93 12.06
C ASP A 32 20.27 -10.94 11.90
N LYS A 33 19.18 -11.38 11.23
CA LYS A 33 17.90 -10.66 11.12
C LYS A 33 17.25 -10.36 12.48
N ASN A 34 17.72 -11.00 13.56
CA ASN A 34 17.24 -10.78 14.92
C ASN A 34 17.94 -9.65 15.67
N ASP A 35 19.02 -9.08 15.13
CA ASP A 35 19.71 -7.98 15.77
C ASP A 35 18.88 -6.68 15.65
N LYS A 36 18.40 -6.22 16.80
CA LYS A 36 17.62 -4.98 16.95
C LYS A 36 18.47 -3.72 16.75
N ASP A 37 19.80 -3.85 16.88
CA ASP A 37 20.76 -2.76 16.69
C ASP A 37 21.36 -2.78 15.26
N LYS A 38 20.79 -3.61 14.37
CA LYS A 38 21.16 -3.65 12.95
C LYS A 38 20.86 -2.31 12.28
N VAL A 39 21.91 -1.66 11.82
CA VAL A 39 21.80 -0.39 11.11
C VAL A 39 21.42 -0.62 9.64
N GLY A 40 21.89 -1.72 9.02
CA GLY A 40 21.75 -2.00 7.59
C GLY A 40 20.74 -3.09 7.17
N GLY A 41 20.59 -3.25 5.86
CA GLY A 41 19.66 -4.20 5.23
C GLY A 41 18.22 -3.68 5.10
N GLU A 42 17.31 -4.62 4.83
CA GLU A 42 15.92 -4.34 4.51
C GLU A 42 15.14 -3.80 5.72
N LYS A 43 14.49 -2.66 5.54
CA LYS A 43 13.59 -2.04 6.52
C LYS A 43 12.21 -1.86 5.90
N ILE A 44 11.20 -2.46 6.53
CA ILE A 44 9.80 -2.40 6.09
C ILE A 44 8.96 -1.63 7.11
N LYS A 45 8.09 -0.76 6.63
CA LYS A 45 7.06 -0.05 7.39
C LYS A 45 5.70 -0.42 6.80
N ALA A 46 4.83 -1.01 7.61
CA ALA A 46 3.47 -1.35 7.21
C ALA A 46 2.50 -1.00 8.35
N LYS A 47 1.84 0.16 8.27
CA LYS A 47 0.94 0.61 9.34
C LYS A 47 -0.22 -0.37 9.53
N GLY A 48 -0.40 -0.82 10.78
CA GLY A 48 -1.52 -1.69 11.15
C GLY A 48 -1.21 -3.18 11.05
N ILE A 49 -0.05 -3.56 10.50
CA ILE A 49 0.48 -4.92 10.51
C ILE A 49 1.36 -5.12 11.75
N ARG A 50 1.32 -6.31 12.35
CA ARG A 50 2.15 -6.63 13.52
C ARG A 50 3.61 -6.82 13.11
N GLY A 51 4.53 -6.39 13.97
CA GLY A 51 5.96 -6.45 13.69
C GLY A 51 6.49 -7.86 13.36
N HIS A 52 5.93 -8.92 13.97
CA HIS A 52 6.34 -10.29 13.62
C HIS A 52 5.95 -10.68 12.19
N VAL A 53 4.80 -10.19 11.70
CA VAL A 53 4.38 -10.41 10.31
C VAL A 53 5.31 -9.65 9.38
N VAL A 54 5.59 -8.39 9.68
CA VAL A 54 6.53 -7.57 8.90
C VAL A 54 7.91 -8.22 8.81
N LYS A 55 8.41 -8.80 9.91
CA LYS A 55 9.76 -9.38 9.97
C LYS A 55 9.87 -10.73 9.24
N ASN A 56 8.83 -11.54 9.25
CA ASN A 56 8.90 -12.94 8.81
C ASN A 56 8.23 -13.19 7.46
N HIS A 57 7.26 -12.35 7.08
CA HIS A 57 6.39 -12.59 5.92
C HIS A 57 6.35 -11.41 4.95
N MET A 58 7.06 -10.31 5.24
CA MET A 58 7.16 -9.20 4.32
C MET A 58 8.58 -9.03 3.80
N THR A 59 8.72 -8.73 2.51
CA THR A 59 9.99 -8.46 1.85
C THR A 59 9.88 -7.24 0.94
N LEU A 60 11.01 -6.63 0.60
CA LEU A 60 11.09 -5.54 -0.39
C LEU A 60 10.78 -6.05 -1.79
N GLU A 61 11.19 -7.28 -2.12
CA GLU A 61 10.89 -7.91 -3.39
C GLU A 61 9.38 -8.04 -3.61
N ASP A 62 8.64 -8.47 -2.59
CA ASP A 62 7.17 -8.56 -2.67
C ASP A 62 6.50 -7.18 -2.72
N HIS A 63 7.09 -6.14 -2.11
CA HIS A 63 6.61 -4.77 -2.31
C HIS A 63 6.73 -4.35 -3.77
N ARG A 64 7.86 -4.66 -4.40
CA ARG A 64 8.11 -4.35 -5.81
C ARG A 64 7.14 -5.13 -6.72
N LYS A 65 6.98 -6.44 -6.48
CA LYS A 65 6.01 -7.27 -7.19
C LYS A 65 4.59 -6.72 -7.05
N CYS A 66 4.19 -6.32 -5.85
CA CYS A 66 2.88 -5.70 -5.60
C CYS A 66 2.72 -4.36 -6.33
N LEU A 67 3.79 -3.56 -6.47
CA LEU A 67 3.72 -2.27 -7.16
C LEU A 67 3.47 -2.44 -8.67
N PHE A 68 4.09 -3.46 -9.28
CA PHE A 68 4.00 -3.74 -10.71
C PHE A 68 2.98 -4.83 -11.08
N ASP A 69 2.11 -5.20 -10.14
CA ASP A 69 1.08 -6.23 -10.32
C ASP A 69 1.64 -7.59 -10.81
N GLU A 70 2.84 -7.96 -10.37
CA GLU A 70 3.48 -9.24 -10.68
C GLU A 70 2.85 -10.39 -9.86
N GLU A 71 2.75 -11.58 -10.46
CA GLU A 71 2.20 -12.76 -9.79
C GLU A 71 3.07 -13.25 -8.62
N GLY A 72 2.42 -13.91 -7.64
CA GLY A 72 3.11 -14.61 -6.56
C GLY A 72 3.15 -13.89 -5.20
N VAL A 73 2.56 -12.70 -5.09
CA VAL A 73 2.45 -11.98 -3.80
C VAL A 73 1.18 -12.39 -3.05
N GLU A 74 1.34 -12.91 -1.84
CA GLU A 74 0.20 -13.15 -0.94
C GLU A 74 -0.27 -11.83 -0.32
N LEU A 75 -1.34 -11.25 -0.86
CA LEU A 75 -1.86 -9.94 -0.43
C LEU A 75 -2.38 -9.92 1.02
N TYR A 76 -2.73 -11.08 1.58
CA TYR A 76 -3.32 -11.17 2.90
C TYR A 76 -2.54 -12.09 3.82
N THR A 77 -2.20 -11.62 5.02
CA THR A 77 -1.50 -12.44 6.01
C THR A 77 -2.24 -12.46 7.35
N GLU A 78 -2.13 -13.59 8.05
CA GLU A 78 -2.68 -13.73 9.41
C GLU A 78 -1.85 -12.91 10.40
N ASN A 79 -2.49 -11.92 11.03
CA ASN A 79 -1.94 -11.23 12.18
C ASN A 79 -2.44 -11.88 13.46
N VAL A 80 -1.52 -12.48 14.21
CA VAL A 80 -1.81 -13.06 15.53
C VAL A 80 -1.46 -12.05 16.64
N SER A 81 -2.33 -11.87 17.62
CA SER A 81 -1.99 -11.10 18.81
C SER A 81 -2.75 -11.54 20.05
N ILE A 82 -2.12 -11.41 21.21
CA ILE A 82 -2.74 -11.65 22.51
C ILE A 82 -3.32 -10.32 23.00
N ARG A 83 -4.59 -10.33 23.44
CA ARG A 83 -5.27 -9.17 24.04
C ARG A 83 -6.11 -9.58 25.23
N SER A 84 -6.32 -8.67 26.17
CA SER A 84 -7.24 -8.84 27.29
C SER A 84 -8.58 -8.15 27.01
N PHE A 85 -9.69 -8.85 27.23
CA PHE A 85 -11.03 -8.27 27.31
C PHE A 85 -11.64 -8.65 28.65
N ASN A 86 -12.15 -7.68 29.42
CA ASN A 86 -12.72 -7.93 30.74
C ASN A 86 -11.81 -8.80 31.64
N HIS A 87 -10.51 -8.49 31.66
CA HIS A 87 -9.47 -9.24 32.38
C HIS A 87 -9.25 -10.70 31.93
N GLN A 88 -9.84 -11.13 30.81
CA GLN A 88 -9.60 -12.44 30.22
C GLN A 88 -8.67 -12.31 29.00
N LEU A 89 -7.57 -13.06 29.01
CA LEU A 89 -6.63 -13.11 27.90
C LEU A 89 -7.17 -13.98 26.77
N MET A 90 -7.08 -13.48 25.55
CA MET A 90 -7.52 -14.15 24.34
C MET A 90 -6.48 -13.99 23.23
N THR A 91 -6.35 -15.01 22.39
CA THR A 91 -5.58 -14.91 21.14
C THR A 91 -6.52 -14.49 20.02
N ILE A 92 -6.24 -13.35 19.40
CA ILE A 92 -6.98 -12.86 18.23
C ILE A 92 -6.13 -13.11 16.99
N LYS A 93 -6.72 -13.82 16.03
CA LYS A 93 -6.21 -13.98 14.67
C LYS A 93 -7.03 -13.10 13.75
N THR A 94 -6.38 -12.25 12.97
CA THR A 94 -7.06 -11.38 11.99
C THR A 94 -6.33 -11.46 10.67
N LYS A 95 -7.05 -11.85 9.61
CA LYS A 95 -6.54 -11.77 8.24
C LYS A 95 -6.51 -10.30 7.82
N LYS A 96 -5.34 -9.77 7.48
CA LYS A 96 -5.17 -8.37 7.05
C LYS A 96 -4.54 -8.30 5.69
N LEU A 97 -4.94 -7.29 4.91
CA LEU A 97 -4.28 -6.90 3.68
C LEU A 97 -2.89 -6.31 4.03
N THR A 98 -1.83 -7.01 3.65
CA THR A 98 -0.43 -6.67 3.93
C THR A 98 0.19 -5.86 2.80
N TYR A 99 -0.13 -6.22 1.56
CA TYR A 99 0.32 -5.54 0.35
C TYR A 99 -0.87 -4.89 -0.35
N ASN A 100 -0.75 -3.61 -0.66
CA ASN A 100 -1.76 -2.85 -1.36
C ASN A 100 -1.12 -1.63 -2.03
N SER A 101 -1.03 -1.64 -3.35
CA SER A 101 -0.53 -0.53 -4.18
C SER A 101 -1.58 0.58 -4.39
N TYR A 102 -2.84 0.36 -3.99
CA TYR A 102 -3.88 1.38 -4.09
C TYR A 102 -3.74 2.45 -3.00
N ASP A 103 -3.47 3.69 -3.42
CA ASP A 103 -3.44 4.87 -2.56
C ASP A 103 -4.75 5.66 -2.71
N ASP A 104 -5.49 5.80 -1.61
CA ASP A 104 -6.79 6.46 -1.53
C ASP A 104 -6.76 7.98 -1.81
N LYS A 105 -5.57 8.55 -2.00
CA LYS A 105 -5.37 10.00 -2.18
C LYS A 105 -4.76 10.38 -3.52
N ARG A 106 -4.35 9.41 -4.32
CA ARG A 106 -3.64 9.65 -5.57
C ARG A 106 -4.12 8.71 -6.66
N VAL A 107 -4.21 9.24 -7.87
CA VAL A 107 -4.39 8.45 -9.08
C VAL A 107 -3.00 8.00 -9.54
N VAL A 108 -2.79 6.69 -9.63
CA VAL A 108 -1.55 6.08 -10.12
C VAL A 108 -1.64 5.98 -11.64
N LEU A 109 -0.64 6.52 -12.35
CA LEU A 109 -0.58 6.45 -13.81
C LEU A 109 -0.17 5.04 -14.28
N GLU A 110 -0.28 4.80 -15.58
CA GLU A 110 0.01 3.49 -16.19
C GLU A 110 1.43 2.96 -15.89
N ASP A 111 2.40 3.85 -15.72
CA ASP A 111 3.79 3.51 -15.41
C ASP A 111 4.02 3.03 -13.96
N LYS A 112 2.98 3.07 -13.10
CA LYS A 112 2.99 2.68 -11.68
C LYS A 112 3.95 3.50 -10.79
N ILE A 113 4.55 4.56 -11.31
CA ILE A 113 5.56 5.38 -10.62
C ILE A 113 5.03 6.80 -10.46
N ASN A 114 4.53 7.37 -11.55
CA ASN A 114 3.98 8.71 -11.53
C ASN A 114 2.56 8.68 -10.97
N THR A 115 2.26 9.69 -10.15
CA THR A 115 0.99 9.77 -9.42
C THR A 115 0.51 11.20 -9.38
N LEU A 116 -0.79 11.38 -9.60
CA LEU A 116 -1.46 12.67 -9.56
C LEU A 116 -2.38 12.73 -8.35
N ALA A 117 -2.58 13.92 -7.78
CA ALA A 117 -3.61 14.09 -6.76
C ALA A 117 -5.00 14.02 -7.42
N HIS A 118 -6.03 13.54 -6.72
CA HIS A 118 -7.39 13.64 -7.22
C HIS A 118 -7.74 15.10 -7.57
N GLY A 119 -8.44 15.31 -8.69
CA GLY A 119 -8.78 16.64 -9.21
C GLY A 119 -7.64 17.37 -9.93
N HIS A 120 -6.50 16.70 -10.20
CA HIS A 120 -5.45 17.26 -11.03
C HIS A 120 -5.93 17.45 -12.48
N TYR A 121 -5.63 18.58 -13.10
CA TYR A 121 -6.12 18.95 -14.44
C TYR A 121 -5.76 17.98 -15.57
N SER A 122 -4.74 17.14 -15.37
CA SER A 122 -4.27 16.13 -16.33
C SER A 122 -4.93 14.76 -16.16
N ILE A 123 -5.75 14.59 -15.11
CA ILE A 123 -6.60 13.42 -14.99
C ILE A 123 -7.80 13.74 -15.88
N GLU A 124 -7.94 13.01 -16.99
CA GLU A 124 -9.20 13.04 -17.74
C GLU A 124 -10.30 12.62 -16.76
N GLU A 125 -11.37 13.42 -16.64
CA GLU A 125 -12.55 12.96 -15.92
C GLU A 125 -13.00 11.70 -16.65
N ASP A 126 -12.79 10.53 -16.05
CA ASP A 126 -13.35 9.29 -16.57
C ASP A 126 -14.82 9.57 -16.85
N ASP A 127 -15.24 9.43 -18.11
CA ASP A 127 -16.64 9.48 -18.48
C ASP A 127 -17.26 8.21 -17.87
N ILE A 128 -17.56 8.25 -16.58
CA ILE A 128 -18.24 7.22 -15.77
C ILE A 128 -19.51 6.72 -16.49
N TRP A 129 -20.06 7.57 -17.35
CA TRP A 129 -21.23 7.30 -18.18
C TRP A 129 -20.99 6.28 -19.28
N SER A 130 -19.76 6.15 -19.82
CA SER A 130 -19.46 5.14 -20.84
C SER A 130 -19.61 3.71 -20.29
N GLU A 131 -19.27 3.46 -19.03
CA GLU A 131 -19.51 2.17 -18.36
C GLU A 131 -21.00 1.97 -17.97
N LEU A 132 -21.69 3.04 -17.54
CA LEU A 132 -23.12 2.96 -17.18
C LEU A 132 -24.06 2.80 -18.38
N GLU A 133 -23.63 3.23 -19.57
CA GLU A 133 -24.33 3.00 -20.83
C GLU A 133 -24.18 1.54 -21.33
N GLU A 134 -23.05 0.87 -21.03
CA GLU A 134 -22.86 -0.57 -21.33
C GLU A 134 -23.83 -1.47 -20.54
N ASP A 135 -24.22 -1.05 -19.33
CA ASP A 135 -25.23 -1.74 -18.48
C ASP A 135 -26.69 -1.47 -18.90
N GLY A 136 -26.91 -0.83 -20.06
CA GLY A 136 -28.23 -0.73 -20.70
C GLY A 136 -29.14 0.39 -20.19
N GLY A 137 -28.58 1.39 -19.48
CA GLY A 137 -29.28 2.62 -19.13
C GLY A 137 -29.19 3.66 -20.24
N ASP A 138 -30.30 3.95 -20.92
CA ASP A 138 -30.40 5.07 -21.88
C ASP A 138 -30.64 6.37 -21.09
N TRP A 139 -29.56 6.95 -20.55
CA TRP A 139 -29.60 8.19 -19.78
C TRP A 139 -29.55 9.40 -20.69
N ASN A 140 -30.47 10.34 -20.53
CA ASN A 140 -30.44 11.58 -21.30
C ASN A 140 -29.39 12.59 -20.74
N GLU A 141 -29.01 13.58 -21.55
CA GLU A 141 -27.99 14.56 -21.18
C GLU A 141 -28.35 15.42 -19.96
N GLU A 142 -29.64 15.64 -19.67
CA GLU A 142 -30.07 16.36 -18.45
C GLU A 142 -29.87 15.50 -17.20
N GLU A 143 -30.17 14.21 -17.27
CA GLU A 143 -29.97 13.24 -16.18
C GLU A 143 -28.47 13.06 -15.86
N LYS A 144 -27.63 12.95 -16.89
CA LYS A 144 -26.17 12.96 -16.74
C LYS A 144 -25.68 14.26 -16.09
N GLY A 145 -26.22 15.41 -16.49
CA GLY A 145 -25.90 16.71 -15.91
C GLY A 145 -26.27 16.83 -14.42
N LEU A 146 -27.46 16.37 -14.04
CA LEU A 146 -27.91 16.34 -12.64
C LEU A 146 -27.02 15.43 -11.78
N MET A 147 -26.64 14.27 -12.29
CA MET A 147 -25.80 13.32 -11.59
C MET A 147 -24.34 13.79 -11.47
N ARG A 148 -23.78 14.46 -12.50
CA ARG A 148 -22.47 15.16 -12.39
C ARG A 148 -22.52 16.22 -11.28
N GLY A 149 -23.61 16.99 -11.20
CA GLY A 149 -23.82 17.99 -10.15
C GLY A 149 -23.93 17.39 -8.75
N LEU A 150 -24.63 16.25 -8.61
CA LEU A 150 -24.73 15.49 -7.36
C LEU A 150 -23.38 14.89 -6.95
N LEU A 151 -22.63 14.31 -7.88
CA LEU A 151 -21.33 13.71 -7.61
C LEU A 151 -20.34 14.77 -7.13
N HIS A 152 -20.34 15.95 -7.75
CA HIS A 152 -19.53 17.10 -7.34
C HIS A 152 -19.91 17.68 -5.96
N TYR A 153 -21.14 17.45 -5.50
CA TYR A 153 -21.58 17.88 -4.16
C TYR A 153 -21.21 16.87 -3.06
N ILE A 154 -20.98 15.61 -3.43
CA ILE A 154 -20.73 14.51 -2.50
C ILE A 154 -19.22 14.23 -2.35
N THR A 155 -18.40 14.58 -3.36
CA THR A 155 -16.92 14.53 -3.30
C THR A 155 -16.31 15.81 -2.73
#